data_AF-A0A662ELT8-F1
#
_entry.id   AF-A0A662ELT8-F1
#
_cell.length_a   1.000
_cell.length_b   1.000
_cell.length_c   1.000
_cell.angle_alpha   90.00
_cell.angle_beta   90.00
_cell.angle_gamma   90.00
#
_symmetry.space_group_name_H-M   'P 1'
#
loop_
_entity.id
_entity.type
_entity.pdbx_description
1 polymer ?
#
loop_
_entity_poly.entity_id
_entity_poly.type
_entity_poly.pdbx_seq_one_letter_code
_entity_poly.pdbx_strand_id
1 'polypeptide(L)'
;MSWSILCDREIKELCERTPPMIEPFVPRQEGKPSYGLSSFGYDIRLGNKFLVPLGGVNAVLDPLDFPRELFREMEVEGVFELAPHSQV
;
A
#
# COMPACT_ATOMS: atom_id res chain seq x y z
N MET A 1 -22.07 -12.36 14.90
CA MET A 1 -20.67 -11.95 15.15
C MET A 1 -20.63 -10.44 15.06
N SER A 2 -20.09 -9.77 16.08
CA SER A 2 -19.80 -8.32 16.00
C SER A 2 -18.38 -8.18 15.48
N TRP A 3 -18.19 -7.41 14.41
CA TRP A 3 -16.88 -7.06 13.90
C TRP A 3 -16.48 -5.73 14.52
N SER A 4 -15.50 -5.75 15.41
CA SER A 4 -14.88 -4.55 16.00
C SER A 4 -13.51 -4.29 15.39
N ILE A 5 -13.03 -3.06 15.51
CA ILE A 5 -11.63 -2.74 15.20
C ILE A 5 -10.74 -3.45 16.22
N LEU A 6 -9.72 -4.15 15.72
CA LEU A 6 -8.74 -4.86 16.53
C LEU A 6 -7.78 -3.88 17.20
N CYS A 7 -7.44 -4.13 18.46
CA CYS A 7 -6.38 -3.40 19.15
C CYS A 7 -4.99 -3.95 18.79
N ASP A 8 -3.96 -3.19 19.15
CA ASP A 8 -2.55 -3.54 18.95
C ASP A 8 -2.19 -4.97 19.40
N ARG A 9 -2.68 -5.42 20.55
CA ARG A 9 -2.45 -6.78 21.09
C ARG A 9 -3.00 -7.86 20.17
N GLU A 10 -4.21 -7.67 19.68
CA GLU A 10 -4.89 -8.62 18.79
C GLU A 10 -4.21 -8.66 17.42
N ILE A 11 -3.84 -7.49 16.86
CA ILE A 11 -3.08 -7.40 15.60
C ILE A 11 -1.72 -8.10 15.75
N LYS A 12 -1.01 -7.88 16.87
CA LYS A 12 0.28 -8.52 17.15
C LYS A 12 0.15 -10.04 17.23
N GLU A 13 -0.85 -10.55 17.96
CA GLU A 13 -1.10 -11.99 18.05
C GLU A 13 -1.34 -12.60 16.66
N LEU A 14 -2.14 -11.96 15.81
CA LEU A 14 -2.39 -12.40 14.44
C LEU A 14 -1.13 -12.41 13.57
N CYS A 15 -0.19 -11.50 13.81
CA CYS A 15 1.08 -11.45 13.09
C CYS A 15 2.12 -12.48 13.62
N GLU A 16 1.94 -13.01 14.83
CA GLU A 16 2.82 -14.04 15.43
C GLU A 16 2.36 -15.47 15.09
N ARG A 17 1.20 -15.64 14.44
CA ARG A 17 0.67 -16.94 13.99
C ARG A 17 1.42 -17.49 12.77
N THR A 18 1.13 -18.74 12.42
CA THR A 18 1.62 -19.40 11.19
C THR A 18 0.42 -19.81 10.32
N PRO A 19 0.20 -19.20 9.14
CA PRO A 19 0.98 -18.09 8.56
C PRO A 19 0.73 -16.74 9.28
N PRO A 20 1.68 -15.80 9.23
CA PRO A 20 1.49 -14.48 9.82
C PRO A 20 0.51 -13.64 8.99
N MET A 21 -0.30 -12.80 9.66
CA MET A 21 -1.22 -11.89 8.99
C MET A 21 -0.51 -10.79 8.19
N ILE A 22 0.63 -10.28 8.68
CA ILE A 22 1.44 -9.24 8.04
C ILE A 22 2.89 -9.70 8.04
N GLU A 23 3.56 -9.67 6.89
CA GLU A 23 4.99 -10.00 6.78
C GLU A 23 5.69 -9.11 5.74
N PRO A 24 6.82 -8.47 6.08
CA PRO A 24 7.43 -8.37 7.41
C PRO A 24 6.64 -7.47 8.39
N PHE A 25 6.56 -7.89 9.66
CA PHE A 25 5.83 -7.20 10.74
C PHE A 25 6.75 -6.39 11.65
N VAL A 26 6.33 -5.17 12.01
CA VAL A 26 7.05 -4.25 12.90
C VAL A 26 6.17 -3.97 14.14
N PRO A 27 6.50 -4.50 15.32
CA PRO A 27 5.60 -4.52 16.49
C PRO A 27 5.49 -3.17 17.23
N ARG A 28 6.01 -2.09 16.64
CA ARG A 28 5.98 -0.72 17.18
C ARG A 28 6.11 0.30 16.05
N GLN A 29 5.78 1.55 16.34
CA GLN A 29 6.05 2.67 15.43
C GLN A 29 7.55 2.90 15.27
N GLU A 30 8.00 2.99 14.02
CA GLU A 30 9.39 3.27 13.63
C GLU A 30 9.45 4.17 12.40
N GLY A 31 10.60 4.79 12.12
CA GLY A 31 10.83 5.56 10.89
C GLY A 31 10.32 7.01 10.91
N LYS A 32 10.66 7.75 9.85
CA LYS A 32 10.18 9.11 9.54
C LYS A 32 10.10 9.27 8.01
N PRO A 33 8.91 9.15 7.37
CA PRO A 33 7.58 8.92 7.95
C PRO A 33 7.47 7.63 8.78
N SER A 34 6.60 7.63 9.80
CA SER A 34 6.45 6.47 10.69
C SER A 34 5.67 5.33 10.03
N TYR A 35 5.95 4.10 10.45
CA TYR A 35 5.25 2.87 10.05
C TYR A 35 5.23 1.86 11.19
N GLY A 36 4.42 0.80 11.07
CA GLY A 36 4.34 -0.30 12.04
C GLY A 36 3.06 -0.29 12.89
N LEU A 37 3.05 -1.11 13.95
CA LEU A 37 1.88 -1.28 14.80
C LEU A 37 1.50 0.02 15.54
N SER A 38 0.21 0.37 15.49
CA SER A 38 -0.43 1.47 16.23
C SER A 38 -1.56 0.92 17.11
N SER A 39 -2.15 1.75 17.99
CA SER A 39 -3.09 1.29 19.04
C SER A 39 -4.29 0.49 18.52
N PHE A 40 -4.79 0.82 17.32
CA PHE A 40 -5.94 0.18 16.68
C PHE A 40 -5.74 0.02 15.16
N GLY A 41 -4.49 -0.18 14.72
CA GLY A 41 -4.16 -0.26 13.31
C GLY A 41 -2.69 -0.56 13.05
N TYR A 42 -2.32 -0.58 11.78
CA TYR A 42 -0.95 -0.81 11.35
C TYR A 42 -0.62 0.10 10.17
N ASP A 43 0.42 0.90 10.31
CA ASP A 43 0.86 1.84 9.29
C ASP A 43 1.76 1.12 8.29
N ILE A 44 1.30 1.00 7.04
CA ILE A 44 2.01 0.31 5.97
C ILE A 44 3.11 1.17 5.35
N ARG A 45 4.05 0.51 4.67
CA ARG A 45 5.11 1.18 3.90
C ARG A 45 4.77 1.17 2.42
N LEU A 46 5.22 2.19 1.70
CA LEU A 46 5.13 2.28 0.25
C LEU A 46 6.27 1.46 -0.38
N GLY A 47 5.93 0.61 -1.35
CA GLY A 47 6.92 -0.10 -2.17
C GLY A 47 7.61 0.82 -3.18
N ASN A 48 8.63 0.31 -3.87
CA ASN A 48 9.38 1.08 -4.88
C ASN A 48 8.86 0.88 -6.31
N LYS A 49 7.80 0.08 -6.52
CA LYS A 49 7.23 -0.22 -7.84
C LYS A 49 5.86 0.42 -8.00
N PHE A 50 5.70 1.11 -9.13
CA PHE A 50 4.55 1.95 -9.44
C PHE A 50 4.02 1.61 -10.84
N LEU A 51 2.72 1.70 -11.04
CA LEU A 51 2.08 1.54 -12.34
C LEU A 51 1.50 2.88 -12.79
N VAL A 52 2.23 3.58 -13.68
CA VAL A 52 1.93 4.98 -14.02
C VAL A 52 1.13 5.04 -15.33
N PRO A 53 -0.02 5.72 -15.39
CA PRO A 53 -0.76 5.92 -16.63
C PRO A 53 0.00 6.81 -17.61
N LEU A 54 -0.05 6.47 -18.90
CA LEU A 54 0.53 7.26 -19.97
C LEU A 54 -0.33 8.51 -20.21
N GLY A 55 0.24 9.70 -19.95
CA GLY A 55 -0.44 10.97 -20.14
C GLY A 55 -0.75 11.28 -21.62
N GLY A 56 -1.79 12.09 -21.85
CA GLY A 56 -2.17 12.57 -23.19
C GLY A 56 -2.96 11.58 -24.04
N VAL A 57 -3.25 10.39 -23.52
CA VAL A 57 -4.12 9.42 -24.19
C VAL A 57 -5.56 9.68 -23.77
N ASN A 58 -6.42 10.07 -24.73
CA ASN A 58 -7.85 10.21 -24.50
C ASN A 58 -8.55 8.85 -24.62
N ALA A 59 -8.31 7.98 -23.64
CA ALA A 59 -8.92 6.65 -23.56
C ALA A 59 -9.89 6.56 -22.38
N VAL A 60 -10.95 5.77 -22.57
CA VAL A 60 -11.85 5.37 -21.49
C VAL A 60 -11.26 4.12 -20.83
N LEU A 61 -11.09 4.15 -19.52
CA LEU A 61 -10.62 2.98 -18.75
C LEU A 61 -11.83 2.09 -18.42
N ASP A 62 -11.91 0.92 -19.05
CA ASP A 62 -12.91 -0.12 -18.71
C ASP A 62 -12.36 -1.03 -17.60
N PRO A 63 -12.99 -1.07 -16.41
CA PRO A 63 -12.57 -1.96 -15.34
C PRO A 63 -12.73 -3.46 -15.67
N LEU A 64 -13.56 -3.81 -16.66
CA LEU A 64 -13.76 -5.20 -17.10
C LEU A 64 -12.69 -5.66 -18.10
N ASP A 65 -12.13 -4.74 -18.89
CA ASP A 65 -11.06 -4.97 -19.85
C ASP A 65 -9.91 -3.98 -19.62
N PHE A 66 -9.10 -4.27 -18.60
CA PHE A 66 -8.07 -3.35 -18.12
C PHE A 66 -6.95 -3.13 -19.16
N PRO A 67 -6.77 -1.91 -19.69
CA PRO A 67 -5.87 -1.64 -20.80
C PRO A 67 -4.43 -1.44 -20.30
N ARG A 68 -3.70 -2.55 -20.07
CA ARG A 68 -2.33 -2.55 -19.50
C ARG A 68 -1.34 -1.70 -20.30
N GLU A 69 -1.51 -1.62 -21.62
CA GLU A 69 -0.68 -0.84 -22.54
C GLU A 69 -0.77 0.68 -22.32
N LEU A 70 -1.82 1.14 -21.62
CA LEU A 70 -1.95 2.54 -21.22
C LEU A 70 -1.19 2.87 -19.93
N PHE A 71 -0.46 1.91 -19.38
CA PHE A 71 0.35 2.09 -18.19
C PHE A 71 1.79 1.66 -18.44
N ARG A 72 2.70 2.24 -17.67
CA ARG A 72 4.10 1.80 -17.61
C ARG A 72 4.47 1.45 -16.17
N GLU A 73 5.19 0.35 -16.00
CA GLU A 73 5.80 0.02 -14.71
C GLU A 73 7.05 0.88 -14.50
N MET A 74 7.19 1.42 -13.29
CA MET A 74 8.35 2.19 -12.88
C MET A 74 8.87 1.67 -11.55
N GLU A 75 10.18 1.43 -11.46
CA GLU A 75 10.87 1.19 -10.19
C GLU A 75 11.67 2.44 -9.83
N VAL A 76 11.42 3.00 -8.65
CA VAL A 76 11.98 4.28 -8.21
C VAL A 76 12.66 4.12 -6.86
N GLU A 77 13.95 4.44 -6.80
CA GLU A 77 14.68 4.54 -5.54
C GLU A 77 14.55 5.95 -4.98
N GLY A 78 14.09 6.07 -3.73
CA GLY A 78 13.96 7.35 -3.04
C GLY A 78 12.58 7.99 -3.20
N VAL A 79 12.48 9.06 -4.00
CA VAL A 79 11.28 9.91 -4.08
C VAL A 79 10.59 9.76 -5.44
N PHE A 80 9.29 9.50 -5.41
CA PHE A 80 8.42 9.55 -6.58
C PHE A 80 7.68 10.90 -6.61
N GLU A 81 7.91 11.70 -7.65
CA GLU A 81 7.17 12.95 -7.86
C GLU A 81 5.86 12.67 -8.60
N LEU A 82 4.73 12.84 -7.90
CA LEU A 82 3.41 12.73 -8.50
C LEU A 82 3.00 14.08 -9.11
N ALA A 83 2.73 14.08 -10.42
CA ALA A 83 2.25 15.26 -11.11
C ALA A 83 0.88 15.71 -10.56
N PRO A 84 0.60 17.03 -10.46
CA PRO A 84 -0.72 17.52 -10.09
C PRO A 84 -1.80 16.97 -11.02
N HIS A 85 -2.97 16.65 -10.45
CA HIS A 85 -4.10 16.07 -11.20
C HIS A 85 -3.81 14.72 -11.86
N SER A 86 -2.80 13.98 -11.37
CA SER A 86 -2.47 12.63 -11.80
C SER A 86 -2.72 11.60 -10.69
N GLN A 87 -2.60 10.32 -11.03
CA GLN A 87 -2.72 9.18 -10.14
C GLN A 87 -1.65 8.13 -10.47
N VAL A 88 -1.28 7.33 -9.48
CA VAL A 88 -0.35 6.19 -9.60
C VAL A 88 -0.79 5.05 -8.69
#